data_AF-K1TEZ4-F1
#
_entry.id   AF-K1TEZ4-F1
#
_cell.length_a   1.000
_cell.length_b   1.000
_cell.length_c   1.000
_cell.angle_alpha   90.00
_cell.angle_beta   90.00
_cell.angle_gamma   90.00
#
_symmetry.space_group_name_H-M   'P 1'
#
loop_
_entity.id
_entity.type
_entity.pdbx_description
1 polymer ?
#
loop_
_entity_poly.entity_id
_entity_poly.type
_entity_poly.pdbx_seq_one_letter_code
_entity_poly.pdbx_strand_id
1 'polypeptide(L)'
;ESLIAYSNMKYYDNKLYTFPSPNDLVSQVRLIRPEGFYDKGKTKQNKAEAEAIVNEIIRRLSDEKLRNDSIGVVTFSSVQQNLIDDMLVDAFAKNPDIADFDAKCDEPVFIKNLENVQGDERDVILFSVGYGPDENGKVSMNFGPLNRDGGWRRLNVAISRARKEMIVYSVLRPEQIDLTRTRSEGVAGLKGFLEFATRGMNVIAGRTDMFAKADDSLVSEIAKGIETLGYKTRCNIGCSQFRMDIGIIDPENPETYILGIM
;
A
#
# COMPACT_ATOMS: atom_id res chain seq x y z
N GLU A 1 0.00 10.41 -1.39
CA GLU A 1 -1.38 10.17 -0.92
C GLU A 1 -1.59 8.67 -0.80
N SER A 2 -1.70 8.14 0.41
CA SER A 2 -1.95 6.71 0.62
C SER A 2 -3.35 6.32 0.09
N LEU A 3 -3.38 5.63 -1.05
CA LEU A 3 -4.27 4.58 -1.61
C LEU A 3 -5.78 4.44 -1.25
N ILE A 4 -6.22 5.03 -0.16
CA ILE A 4 -7.46 4.74 0.55
C ILE A 4 -8.41 5.93 0.48
N ALA A 5 -7.91 7.11 0.11
CA ALA A 5 -8.75 8.28 -0.20
C ALA A 5 -9.76 8.02 -1.33
N TYR A 6 -9.45 7.12 -2.29
CA TYR A 6 -10.37 6.84 -3.40
C TYR A 6 -11.48 5.84 -3.06
N SER A 7 -11.20 4.82 -2.23
CA SER A 7 -12.26 3.89 -1.77
C SER A 7 -13.32 4.64 -0.95
N ASN A 8 -12.86 5.66 -0.25
CA ASN A 8 -13.63 6.57 0.59
C ASN A 8 -14.83 7.23 -0.12
N MET A 9 -14.61 7.71 -1.35
CA MET A 9 -15.57 8.56 -2.05
C MET A 9 -16.78 7.79 -2.60
N LYS A 10 -16.66 6.45 -2.77
CA LYS A 10 -17.71 5.62 -3.37
C LYS A 10 -18.42 4.69 -2.38
N TYR A 11 -17.79 4.36 -1.24
CA TYR A 11 -18.28 3.32 -0.32
C TYR A 11 -18.40 3.73 1.15
N TYR A 12 -17.89 4.91 1.58
CA TYR A 12 -17.69 5.20 3.01
C TYR A 12 -18.36 6.47 3.56
N ASP A 13 -19.36 7.03 2.89
CA ASP A 13 -20.15 8.16 3.44
C ASP A 13 -19.28 9.29 4.04
N ASN A 14 -18.07 9.45 3.47
CA ASN A 14 -17.03 10.38 3.90
C ASN A 14 -16.47 10.22 5.33
N LYS A 15 -16.46 9.00 5.92
CA LYS A 15 -16.06 8.77 7.33
C LYS A 15 -14.65 8.21 7.55
N LEU A 16 -13.90 7.86 6.50
CA LEU A 16 -12.51 7.46 6.68
C LEU A 16 -11.62 8.70 6.57
N TYR A 17 -11.08 9.16 7.69
CA TYR A 17 -10.14 10.28 7.67
C TYR A 17 -8.74 9.76 7.35
N THR A 18 -8.14 10.26 6.27
CA THR A 18 -6.69 10.14 6.02
C THR A 18 -6.09 11.52 6.14
N PHE A 19 -5.26 11.73 7.15
CA PHE A 19 -4.42 12.93 7.23
C PHE A 19 -3.23 12.76 6.28
N PRO A 20 -2.90 13.75 5.44
CA PRO A 20 -1.70 13.70 4.62
C PRO A 20 -0.46 13.72 5.51
N SER A 21 0.46 12.77 5.27
CA SER A 21 1.81 12.84 5.83
C SER A 21 2.67 13.74 4.91
N PRO A 22 3.64 14.51 5.44
CA PRO A 22 4.51 15.38 4.63
C PRO A 22 5.31 14.65 3.53
N ASN A 23 5.49 13.32 3.61
CA ASN A 23 6.34 12.52 2.71
C ASN A 23 5.60 11.85 1.53
N ASP A 24 4.36 12.25 1.24
CA ASP A 24 3.42 11.42 0.47
C ASP A 24 3.54 11.55 -1.07
N LEU A 25 4.78 11.62 -1.60
CA LEU A 25 5.07 11.67 -3.04
C LEU A 25 5.91 10.45 -3.48
N VAL A 26 5.28 9.58 -4.29
CA VAL A 26 5.88 8.50 -5.10
C VAL A 26 6.13 7.11 -4.46
N SER A 27 5.29 6.62 -3.54
CA SER A 27 5.32 5.18 -3.22
C SER A 27 4.74 4.35 -4.38
N GLN A 28 5.55 3.71 -5.21
CA GLN A 28 5.05 2.87 -6.31
C GLN A 28 4.34 1.62 -5.75
N VAL A 29 3.08 1.39 -6.14
CA VAL A 29 2.35 0.18 -5.74
C VAL A 29 2.16 -0.74 -6.92
N ARG A 30 2.65 -1.98 -6.77
CA ARG A 30 2.57 -3.05 -7.77
C ARG A 30 1.86 -4.26 -7.18
N LEU A 31 0.96 -4.86 -7.96
CA LEU A 31 0.29 -6.11 -7.60
C LEU A 31 0.93 -7.29 -8.35
N ILE A 32 1.38 -8.29 -7.60
CA ILE A 32 1.79 -9.61 -8.10
C ILE A 32 0.71 -10.61 -7.73
N ARG A 33 0.35 -11.46 -8.70
CA ARG A 33 -0.63 -12.53 -8.53
C ARG A 33 0.04 -13.88 -8.71
N PRO A 34 0.59 -14.48 -7.63
CA PRO A 34 1.10 -15.84 -7.68
C PRO A 34 -0.01 -16.82 -8.06
N GLU A 35 0.33 -17.91 -8.73
CA GLU A 35 -0.61 -19.01 -8.96
C GLU A 35 -0.66 -19.90 -7.73
N GLY A 36 -1.82 -19.98 -7.09
CA GLY A 36 -2.01 -20.76 -5.87
C GLY A 36 -3.34 -20.46 -5.19
N PHE A 37 -3.48 -20.94 -3.96
CA PHE A 37 -4.71 -20.82 -3.19
C PHE A 37 -4.43 -20.62 -1.71
N TYR A 38 -5.44 -20.15 -0.99
CA TYR A 38 -5.45 -20.06 0.46
C TYR A 38 -5.97 -21.36 1.08
N ASP A 39 -5.13 -22.05 1.82
CA ASP A 39 -5.43 -23.36 2.41
C ASP A 39 -6.20 -23.21 3.75
N LYS A 40 -7.36 -22.56 3.67
CA LYS A 40 -8.21 -22.23 4.83
C LYS A 40 -8.55 -23.45 5.69
N GLY A 41 -8.77 -24.60 5.07
CA GLY A 41 -9.27 -25.81 5.72
C GLY A 41 -8.21 -26.58 6.52
N LYS A 42 -6.93 -26.31 6.27
CA LYS A 42 -5.83 -27.02 6.92
C LYS A 42 -4.89 -26.01 7.59
N THR A 43 -3.92 -25.49 6.83
CA THR A 43 -2.83 -24.68 7.37
C THR A 43 -3.23 -23.23 7.66
N LYS A 44 -4.28 -22.71 6.99
CA LYS A 44 -4.64 -21.29 6.96
C LYS A 44 -3.48 -20.42 6.47
N GLN A 45 -2.74 -20.94 5.49
CA GLN A 45 -1.61 -20.28 4.86
C GLN A 45 -1.85 -20.13 3.36
N ASN A 46 -1.09 -19.23 2.73
CA ASN A 46 -0.96 -19.12 1.29
C ASN A 46 0.50 -19.33 0.90
N LYS A 47 0.83 -20.57 0.53
CA LYS A 47 2.19 -20.96 0.18
C LYS A 47 2.71 -20.26 -1.07
N ALA A 48 1.86 -20.06 -2.08
CA ALA A 48 2.27 -19.39 -3.32
C ALA A 48 2.66 -17.92 -3.09
N GLU A 49 1.94 -17.21 -2.22
CA GLU A 49 2.35 -15.85 -1.82
C GLU A 49 3.65 -15.86 -1.01
N ALA A 50 3.80 -16.79 -0.08
CA ALA A 50 5.02 -16.90 0.73
C ALA A 50 6.26 -17.19 -0.12
N GLU A 51 6.17 -18.13 -1.05
CA GLU A 51 7.23 -18.45 -2.01
C GLU A 51 7.61 -17.24 -2.87
N ALA A 52 6.62 -16.53 -3.41
CA ALA A 52 6.86 -15.35 -4.23
C ALA A 52 7.59 -14.24 -3.45
N ILE A 53 7.22 -14.05 -2.17
CA ILE A 53 7.85 -13.06 -1.30
C ILE A 53 9.29 -13.45 -0.98
N VAL A 54 9.55 -14.69 -0.55
CA VAL A 54 10.90 -15.16 -0.22
C VAL A 54 11.82 -15.06 -1.44
N ASN A 55 11.32 -15.44 -2.63
CA ASN A 55 12.07 -15.28 -3.87
C ASN A 55 12.40 -13.83 -4.18
N GLU A 56 11.47 -12.88 -3.95
CA GLU A 56 11.74 -11.45 -4.14
C GLU A 56 12.77 -10.91 -3.13
N ILE A 57 12.73 -11.34 -1.87
CA ILE A 57 13.74 -10.97 -0.87
C ILE A 57 15.12 -11.42 -1.32
N ILE A 58 15.28 -12.70 -1.65
CA ILE A 58 16.56 -13.24 -2.12
C ILE A 58 17.03 -12.52 -3.39
N ARG A 59 16.13 -12.27 -4.35
CA ARG A 59 16.45 -11.54 -5.57
C ARG A 59 16.98 -10.14 -5.28
N ARG A 60 16.34 -9.39 -4.38
CA ARG A 60 16.74 -8.02 -4.04
C ARG A 60 18.06 -7.98 -3.30
N LEU A 61 18.25 -8.85 -2.30
CA LEU A 61 19.49 -8.91 -1.53
C LEU A 61 20.68 -9.41 -2.37
N SER A 62 20.41 -10.18 -3.43
CA SER A 62 21.44 -10.61 -4.40
C SER A 62 21.86 -9.50 -5.38
N ASP A 63 21.03 -8.48 -5.57
CA ASP A 63 21.27 -7.41 -6.54
C ASP A 63 22.00 -6.24 -5.90
N GLU A 64 23.15 -5.85 -6.46
CA GLU A 64 24.02 -4.81 -5.89
C GLU A 64 23.34 -3.45 -5.71
N LYS A 65 22.34 -3.13 -6.54
CA LYS A 65 21.62 -1.85 -6.45
C LYS A 65 20.45 -1.97 -5.48
N LEU A 66 19.63 -3.01 -5.63
CA LEU A 66 18.40 -3.18 -4.86
C LEU A 66 18.65 -3.55 -3.39
N ARG A 67 19.78 -4.19 -3.07
CA ARG A 67 20.13 -4.59 -1.69
C ARG A 67 20.37 -3.41 -0.74
N ASN A 68 20.47 -2.18 -1.26
CA ASN A 68 20.62 -0.97 -0.45
C ASN A 68 19.26 -0.41 0.02
N ASP A 69 18.15 -0.86 -0.56
CA ASP A 69 16.82 -0.51 -0.10
C ASP A 69 16.42 -1.45 1.04
N SER A 70 16.06 -0.89 2.20
CA SER A 70 15.61 -1.71 3.31
C SER A 70 14.26 -2.39 3.01
N ILE A 71 14.12 -3.65 3.44
CA ILE A 71 12.97 -4.50 3.10
C ILE A 71 12.15 -4.80 4.36
N GLY A 72 10.83 -4.69 4.26
CA GLY A 72 9.90 -5.14 5.29
C GLY A 72 8.80 -6.00 4.68
N VAL A 73 8.50 -7.13 5.32
CA VAL A 73 7.37 -7.97 4.95
C VAL A 73 6.23 -7.71 5.92
N VAL A 74 5.05 -7.44 5.38
CA VAL A 74 3.83 -7.26 6.15
C VAL A 74 2.78 -8.28 5.73
N THR A 75 2.14 -8.92 6.70
CA THR A 75 1.09 -9.92 6.45
C THR A 75 -0.22 -9.57 7.16
N PHE A 76 -1.35 -10.07 6.66
CA PHE A 76 -2.62 -9.95 7.41
C PHE A 76 -2.73 -10.87 8.63
N SER A 77 -1.96 -11.96 8.69
CA SER A 77 -2.07 -12.95 9.76
C SER A 77 -0.71 -13.43 10.25
N SER A 78 -0.62 -13.72 11.54
CA SER A 78 0.56 -14.34 12.16
C SER A 78 0.88 -15.71 11.56
N VAL A 79 -0.14 -16.47 11.14
CA VAL A 79 0.06 -17.78 10.51
C VAL A 79 0.79 -17.68 9.17
N GLN A 80 0.47 -16.66 8.37
CA GLN A 80 1.19 -16.35 7.14
C GLN A 80 2.57 -15.75 7.42
N GLN A 81 2.69 -14.92 8.47
CA GLN A 81 3.97 -14.38 8.91
C GLN A 81 4.97 -15.51 9.21
N ASN A 82 4.57 -16.45 10.08
CA ASN A 82 5.40 -17.58 10.48
C ASN A 82 5.83 -18.44 9.28
N LEU A 83 4.94 -18.66 8.31
CA LEU A 83 5.30 -19.39 7.10
C LEU A 83 6.42 -18.69 6.32
N ILE A 84 6.33 -17.37 6.15
CA ILE A 84 7.35 -16.60 5.44
C ILE A 84 8.66 -16.59 6.24
N ASP A 85 8.59 -16.44 7.56
CA ASP A 85 9.75 -16.54 8.46
C ASP A 85 10.47 -17.89 8.26
N ASP A 86 9.75 -19.01 8.40
CA ASP A 86 10.30 -20.36 8.26
C ASP A 86 10.95 -20.57 6.87
N MET A 87 10.26 -20.14 5.81
CA MET A 87 10.76 -20.27 4.44
C MET A 87 11.96 -19.36 4.16
N LEU A 88 12.03 -18.18 4.79
CA LEU A 88 13.17 -17.28 4.66
C LEU A 88 14.41 -17.85 5.36
N VAL A 89 14.24 -18.47 6.53
CA VAL A 89 15.32 -19.17 7.23
C VAL A 89 15.91 -20.27 6.35
N ASP A 90 15.07 -21.10 5.72
CA ASP A 90 15.51 -22.14 4.79
C ASP A 90 16.22 -21.57 3.55
N ALA A 91 15.78 -20.41 3.05
CA ALA A 91 16.40 -19.74 1.92
C ALA A 91 17.76 -19.15 2.29
N PHE A 92 17.90 -18.55 3.48
CA PHE A 92 19.16 -18.05 4.02
C PHE A 92 20.16 -19.16 4.30
N ALA A 93 19.72 -20.32 4.78
CA ALA A 93 20.59 -21.49 4.94
C ALA A 93 21.21 -21.96 3.61
N LYS A 94 20.51 -21.75 2.49
CA LYS A 94 21.00 -22.07 1.14
C LYS A 94 21.85 -20.95 0.53
N ASN A 95 21.79 -19.73 1.09
CA ASN A 95 22.47 -18.54 0.59
C ASN A 95 23.18 -17.81 1.75
N PRO A 96 24.23 -18.40 2.34
CA PRO A 96 24.85 -17.89 3.56
C PRO A 96 25.44 -16.47 3.39
N ASP A 97 25.97 -16.14 2.22
CA ASP A 97 26.52 -14.79 1.94
C ASP A 97 25.44 -13.70 1.98
N ILE A 98 24.22 -14.04 1.53
CA ILE A 98 23.06 -13.14 1.57
C ILE A 98 22.59 -12.96 3.02
N ALA A 99 22.52 -14.05 3.77
CA ALA A 99 22.11 -14.03 5.18
C ALA A 99 23.08 -13.21 6.05
N ASP A 100 24.40 -13.39 5.84
CA ASP A 100 25.43 -12.63 6.55
C ASP A 100 25.37 -11.13 6.21
N PHE A 101 25.06 -10.79 4.96
CA PHE A 101 24.83 -9.40 4.58
C PHE A 101 23.62 -8.79 5.30
N ASP A 102 22.46 -9.45 5.24
CA ASP A 102 21.24 -8.95 5.90
C ASP A 102 21.45 -8.76 7.40
N ALA A 103 22.10 -9.73 8.06
CA ALA A 103 22.41 -9.66 9.49
C ALA A 103 23.34 -8.51 9.88
N LYS A 104 24.16 -8.00 8.94
CA LYS A 104 25.08 -6.87 9.15
C LYS A 104 24.51 -5.53 8.71
N CYS A 105 23.34 -5.52 8.07
CA CYS A 105 22.67 -4.28 7.67
C CYS A 105 22.11 -3.55 8.89
N ASP A 106 22.08 -2.21 8.83
CA ASP A 106 21.46 -1.38 9.87
C ASP A 106 19.95 -1.63 9.97
N GLU A 107 19.30 -1.86 8.83
CA GLU A 107 17.88 -2.20 8.71
C GLU A 107 17.70 -3.60 8.10
N PRO A 108 17.91 -4.70 8.87
CA PRO A 108 17.68 -6.05 8.37
C PRO A 108 16.22 -6.27 7.99
N VAL A 109 15.99 -7.29 7.15
CA VAL A 109 14.63 -7.69 6.77
C VAL A 109 13.82 -8.03 8.02
N PHE A 110 12.63 -7.44 8.14
CA PHE A 110 11.65 -7.86 9.13
C PHE A 110 10.47 -8.55 8.46
N ILE A 111 9.80 -9.41 9.22
CA ILE A 111 8.50 -9.98 8.87
C ILE A 111 7.55 -9.77 10.03
N LYS A 112 6.47 -9.01 9.81
CA LYS A 112 5.51 -8.63 10.85
C LYS A 112 4.08 -8.73 10.32
N ASN A 113 3.13 -9.08 11.18
CA ASN A 113 1.72 -9.02 10.85
C ASN A 113 1.11 -7.64 11.16
N LEU A 114 -0.10 -7.39 10.67
CA LEU A 114 -0.84 -6.15 10.89
C LEU A 114 -1.02 -5.71 12.34
N GLU A 115 -1.06 -6.63 13.29
CA GLU A 115 -1.23 -6.29 14.71
C GLU A 115 0.08 -5.75 15.32
N ASN A 116 1.23 -6.07 14.71
CA ASN A 116 2.57 -5.80 15.24
C ASN A 116 3.36 -4.76 14.42
N VAL A 117 2.88 -4.35 13.25
CA VAL A 117 3.56 -3.38 12.38
C VAL A 117 3.16 -1.95 12.75
N GLN A 118 3.78 -1.38 13.78
CA GLN A 118 3.52 -0.01 14.22
C GLN A 118 4.82 0.79 14.29
N GLY A 119 4.90 1.87 13.52
CA GLY A 119 6.08 2.73 13.46
C GLY A 119 7.26 2.13 12.69
N ASP A 120 7.21 0.84 12.34
CA ASP A 120 8.19 0.22 11.45
C ASP A 120 7.97 0.64 10.00
N GLU A 121 8.99 1.21 9.36
CA GLU A 121 8.94 1.63 7.96
C GLU A 121 10.16 1.11 7.22
N ARG A 122 10.00 0.86 5.92
CA ARG A 122 11.06 0.36 5.04
C ARG A 122 10.95 1.01 3.68
N ASP A 123 12.08 1.04 2.97
CA ASP A 123 12.08 1.51 1.59
C ASP A 123 11.14 0.68 0.72
N VAL A 124 11.18 -0.64 0.90
CA VAL A 124 10.36 -1.59 0.15
C VAL A 124 9.51 -2.41 1.11
N ILE A 125 8.19 -2.38 0.92
CA ILE A 125 7.26 -3.25 1.64
C ILE A 125 6.74 -4.36 0.71
N LEU A 126 6.97 -5.61 1.11
CA LEU A 126 6.38 -6.80 0.51
C LEU A 126 5.14 -7.18 1.31
N PHE A 127 3.96 -6.96 0.75
CA PHE A 127 2.69 -7.12 1.45
C PHE A 127 1.99 -8.42 1.04
N SER A 128 1.92 -9.41 1.94
CA SER A 128 1.14 -10.64 1.73
C SER A 128 -0.28 -10.46 2.22
N VAL A 129 -1.25 -10.66 1.32
CA VAL A 129 -2.66 -10.75 1.72
C VAL A 129 -2.89 -12.05 2.49
N GLY A 130 -2.31 -13.17 2.07
CA GLY A 130 -2.39 -14.47 2.74
C GLY A 130 -3.78 -15.12 2.70
N TYR A 131 -4.84 -14.36 2.43
CA TYR A 131 -6.21 -14.83 2.24
C TYR A 131 -6.57 -14.88 0.76
N GLY A 132 -7.50 -15.75 0.40
CA GLY A 132 -7.93 -15.89 -0.99
C GLY A 132 -8.95 -17.00 -1.21
N PRO A 133 -9.24 -17.31 -2.48
CA PRO A 133 -9.93 -18.53 -2.85
C PRO A 133 -9.20 -19.77 -2.30
N ASP A 134 -9.98 -20.76 -1.85
CA ASP A 134 -9.47 -22.11 -1.58
C ASP A 134 -9.20 -22.87 -2.90
N GLU A 135 -8.77 -24.13 -2.79
CA GLU A 135 -8.48 -25.00 -3.94
C GLU A 135 -9.67 -25.18 -4.90
N ASN A 136 -10.90 -24.96 -4.42
CA ASN A 136 -12.13 -25.04 -5.21
C ASN A 136 -12.58 -23.66 -5.74
N GLY A 137 -11.76 -22.61 -5.57
CA GLY A 137 -12.06 -21.25 -6.00
C GLY A 137 -12.99 -20.48 -5.06
N LYS A 138 -13.35 -21.03 -3.90
CA LYS A 138 -14.33 -20.42 -3.00
C LYS A 138 -13.67 -19.42 -2.06
N VAL A 139 -14.19 -18.19 -2.03
CA VAL A 139 -13.69 -17.14 -1.13
C VAL A 139 -14.52 -17.05 0.15
N SER A 140 -13.82 -17.02 1.27
CA SER A 140 -14.37 -16.77 2.60
C SER A 140 -14.39 -15.27 2.90
N MET A 141 -15.51 -14.71 3.34
CA MET A 141 -15.59 -13.31 3.79
C MET A 141 -15.06 -13.09 5.21
N ASN A 142 -14.15 -13.97 5.65
CA ASN A 142 -13.46 -13.90 6.94
C ASN A 142 -11.96 -13.79 6.67
N PHE A 143 -11.48 -12.57 6.79
CA PHE A 143 -10.12 -12.05 6.62
C PHE A 143 -9.50 -11.69 7.98
N GLY A 144 -9.91 -12.39 9.05
CA GLY A 144 -9.27 -12.34 10.35
C GLY A 144 -9.28 -10.93 10.98
N PRO A 145 -8.12 -10.34 11.32
CA PRO A 145 -8.05 -9.03 11.97
C PRO A 145 -8.75 -7.90 11.20
N LEU A 146 -8.87 -8.00 9.87
CA LEU A 146 -9.58 -7.00 9.07
C LEU A 146 -11.09 -6.98 9.30
N ASN A 147 -11.69 -8.13 9.66
CA ASN A 147 -13.11 -8.20 9.95
C ASN A 147 -13.49 -7.56 11.29
N ARG A 148 -12.52 -7.35 12.19
CA ARG A 148 -12.73 -6.77 13.51
C ARG A 148 -12.88 -5.25 13.43
N ASP A 149 -13.46 -4.68 14.47
CA ASP A 149 -13.57 -3.22 14.59
C ASP A 149 -12.20 -2.55 14.53
N GLY A 150 -12.11 -1.48 13.75
CA GLY A 150 -10.85 -0.79 13.46
C GLY A 150 -9.89 -1.58 12.56
N GLY A 151 -10.31 -2.69 11.94
CA GLY A 151 -9.52 -3.43 10.94
C GLY A 151 -9.06 -2.53 9.78
N TRP A 152 -9.89 -1.58 9.37
CA TRP A 152 -9.53 -0.56 8.37
C TRP A 152 -8.33 0.30 8.81
N ARG A 153 -8.20 0.63 10.10
CA ARG A 153 -7.07 1.42 10.60
C ARG A 153 -5.76 0.66 10.45
N ARG A 154 -5.78 -0.65 10.74
CA ARG A 154 -4.60 -1.52 10.57
C ARG A 154 -4.22 -1.67 9.10
N LEU A 155 -5.20 -1.72 8.21
CA LEU A 155 -4.97 -1.68 6.76
C LEU A 155 -4.28 -0.37 6.35
N ASN A 156 -4.80 0.78 6.78
CA ASN A 156 -4.20 2.09 6.49
C ASN A 156 -2.76 2.17 7.00
N VAL A 157 -2.55 1.68 8.23
CA VAL A 157 -1.22 1.61 8.85
C VAL A 157 -0.27 0.82 7.96
N ALA A 158 -0.65 -0.36 7.47
CA ALA A 158 0.24 -1.14 6.62
C ALA A 158 0.53 -0.49 5.26
N ILE A 159 -0.47 0.17 4.67
CA ILE A 159 -0.35 0.81 3.36
C ILE A 159 0.64 1.98 3.38
N SER A 160 0.79 2.64 4.52
CA SER A 160 1.73 3.75 4.70
C SER A 160 3.13 3.33 5.17
N ARG A 161 3.47 2.03 5.18
CA ARG A 161 4.78 1.56 5.70
C ARG A 161 5.93 1.66 4.70
N ALA A 162 5.60 1.85 3.41
CA ALA A 162 6.58 1.90 2.33
C ALA A 162 7.04 3.33 2.08
N ARG A 163 8.36 3.56 2.12
CA ARG A 163 8.95 4.86 1.76
C ARG A 163 9.13 5.02 0.24
N LYS A 164 9.47 3.94 -0.49
CA LYS A 164 9.74 3.96 -1.93
C LYS A 164 8.79 3.06 -2.75
N GLU A 165 8.61 1.80 -2.38
CA GLU A 165 7.83 0.83 -3.15
C GLU A 165 7.01 -0.10 -2.24
N MET A 166 5.79 -0.41 -2.65
CA MET A 166 4.99 -1.49 -2.10
C MET A 166 4.68 -2.53 -3.17
N ILE A 167 5.03 -3.78 -2.92
CA ILE A 167 4.66 -4.92 -3.75
C ILE A 167 3.63 -5.75 -3.01
N VAL A 168 2.42 -5.80 -3.53
CA VAL A 168 1.30 -6.55 -2.98
C VAL A 168 1.28 -7.93 -3.63
N TYR A 169 1.24 -8.98 -2.82
CA TYR A 169 1.08 -10.36 -3.25
C TYR A 169 -0.31 -10.82 -2.88
N SER A 170 -1.10 -11.20 -3.89
CA SER A 170 -2.44 -11.70 -3.65
C SER A 170 -2.93 -12.68 -4.70
N VAL A 171 -3.39 -13.85 -4.26
CA VAL A 171 -4.22 -14.75 -5.07
C VAL A 171 -5.69 -14.29 -5.12
N LEU A 172 -6.09 -13.41 -4.19
CA LEU A 172 -7.43 -12.85 -4.11
C LEU A 172 -7.61 -11.72 -5.12
N ARG A 173 -8.68 -11.80 -5.91
CA ARG A 173 -9.08 -10.73 -6.82
C ARG A 173 -10.14 -9.84 -6.16
N PRO A 174 -10.12 -8.52 -6.40
CA PRO A 174 -11.10 -7.61 -5.83
C PRO A 174 -12.55 -8.01 -6.17
N GLU A 175 -12.78 -8.56 -7.36
CA GLU A 175 -14.09 -8.99 -7.84
C GLU A 175 -14.64 -10.19 -7.04
N GLN A 176 -13.75 -10.97 -6.42
CA GLN A 176 -14.14 -12.12 -5.59
C GLN A 176 -14.53 -11.71 -4.16
N ILE A 177 -14.33 -10.44 -3.77
CA ILE A 177 -14.77 -9.90 -2.49
C ILE A 177 -16.22 -9.42 -2.62
N ASP A 178 -17.11 -10.18 -2.01
CA ASP A 178 -18.55 -9.90 -1.97
C ASP A 178 -18.93 -9.12 -0.70
N LEU A 179 -19.08 -7.80 -0.88
CA LEU A 179 -19.45 -6.89 0.20
C LEU A 179 -20.91 -7.04 0.65
N THR A 180 -21.78 -7.73 -0.11
CA THR A 180 -23.15 -7.98 0.37
C THR A 180 -23.19 -9.00 1.51
N ARG A 181 -22.12 -9.79 1.65
CA ARG A 181 -21.97 -10.86 2.63
C ARG A 181 -21.19 -10.45 3.88
N THR A 182 -20.81 -9.17 4.01
CA THR A 182 -20.06 -8.64 5.15
C THR A 182 -20.36 -7.16 5.37
N ARG A 183 -20.38 -6.71 6.63
CA ARG A 183 -20.50 -5.29 6.99
C ARG A 183 -19.17 -4.67 7.40
N SER A 184 -18.06 -5.40 7.28
CA SER A 184 -16.76 -4.94 7.75
C SER A 184 -16.18 -3.86 6.84
N GLU A 185 -15.95 -2.69 7.42
CA GLU A 185 -15.22 -1.59 6.79
C GLU A 185 -13.80 -1.99 6.37
N GLY A 186 -13.11 -2.85 7.13
CA GLY A 186 -11.77 -3.33 6.77
C GLY A 186 -11.78 -4.17 5.49
N VAL A 187 -12.82 -4.98 5.28
CA VAL A 187 -12.96 -5.81 4.07
C VAL A 187 -13.29 -4.98 2.84
N ALA A 188 -14.16 -3.98 2.98
CA ALA A 188 -14.39 -3.00 1.92
C ALA A 188 -13.10 -2.22 1.58
N GLY A 189 -12.25 -1.96 2.57
CA GLY A 189 -10.98 -1.27 2.40
C GLY A 189 -9.99 -2.12 1.61
N LEU A 190 -9.90 -3.41 1.94
CA LEU A 190 -9.10 -4.38 1.21
C LEU A 190 -9.53 -4.47 -0.26
N LYS A 191 -10.83 -4.50 -0.54
CA LYS A 191 -11.33 -4.50 -1.92
C LYS A 191 -10.85 -3.27 -2.69
N GLY A 192 -11.05 -2.07 -2.13
CA GLY A 192 -10.59 -0.83 -2.75
C GLY A 192 -9.07 -0.79 -2.95
N PHE A 193 -8.31 -1.29 -1.96
CA PHE A 193 -6.86 -1.42 -2.03
C PHE A 193 -6.40 -2.30 -3.20
N LEU A 194 -7.00 -3.48 -3.37
CA LEU A 194 -6.66 -4.39 -4.48
C LEU A 194 -7.10 -3.83 -5.84
N GLU A 195 -8.23 -3.12 -5.91
CA GLU A 195 -8.67 -2.42 -7.13
C GLU A 195 -7.66 -1.34 -7.55
N PHE A 196 -7.17 -0.57 -6.58
CA PHE A 196 -6.11 0.41 -6.82
C PHE A 196 -4.84 -0.28 -7.31
N ALA A 197 -4.36 -1.30 -6.59
CA ALA A 197 -3.11 -1.98 -6.90
C ALA A 197 -3.15 -2.67 -8.27
N THR A 198 -4.34 -3.09 -8.72
CA THR A 198 -4.55 -3.66 -10.07
C THR A 198 -4.41 -2.61 -11.18
N ARG A 199 -4.84 -1.37 -10.94
CA ARG A 199 -4.82 -0.30 -11.95
C ARG A 199 -3.45 0.38 -12.06
N GLY A 200 -2.66 0.35 -10.98
CA GLY A 200 -1.44 1.14 -10.88
C GLY A 200 -1.73 2.66 -10.90
N MET A 201 -0.74 3.49 -10.53
CA MET A 201 -0.93 4.95 -10.52
C MET A 201 -1.18 5.55 -11.92
N ASN A 202 -0.79 4.86 -13.00
CA ASN A 202 -0.83 5.39 -14.37
C ASN A 202 -2.23 5.63 -14.95
N VAL A 203 -3.30 5.13 -14.32
CA VAL A 203 -4.68 5.30 -14.84
C VAL A 203 -5.41 6.50 -14.22
N ILE A 204 -4.92 7.05 -13.10
CA ILE A 204 -5.60 8.15 -12.39
C ILE A 204 -5.33 9.50 -13.05
N ALA A 205 -4.15 9.68 -13.65
CA ALA A 205 -3.78 10.90 -14.39
C ALA A 205 -4.67 11.16 -15.62
N GLY A 206 -5.29 10.13 -16.21
CA GLY A 206 -6.14 10.27 -17.40
C GLY A 206 -7.62 10.57 -17.12
N ARG A 207 -8.06 10.57 -15.86
CA ARG A 207 -9.47 10.81 -15.48
C ARG A 207 -9.71 12.06 -14.64
N THR A 208 -8.65 12.71 -14.17
CA THR A 208 -8.70 13.96 -13.41
C THR A 208 -9.19 15.13 -14.29
N ASP A 209 -9.02 15.05 -15.61
CA ASP A 209 -9.43 16.09 -16.56
C ASP A 209 -10.96 16.26 -16.71
N MET A 210 -11.78 15.30 -16.28
CA MET A 210 -13.24 15.35 -16.52
C MET A 210 -14.08 15.98 -15.41
N PHE A 211 -13.52 16.27 -14.23
CA PHE A 211 -14.30 16.79 -13.08
C PHE A 211 -13.90 18.20 -12.61
N ALA A 212 -12.94 18.85 -13.28
CA ALA A 212 -12.40 20.18 -12.93
C ALA A 212 -13.25 21.37 -13.43
N LYS A 213 -14.58 21.34 -13.30
CA LYS A 213 -15.43 22.38 -13.92
C LYS A 213 -16.39 23.17 -13.02
N ALA A 214 -16.46 22.92 -11.72
CA ALA A 214 -17.53 23.52 -10.92
C ALA A 214 -17.14 24.66 -9.96
N ASP A 215 -15.88 24.87 -9.56
CA ASP A 215 -15.54 25.92 -8.55
C ASP A 215 -14.15 26.58 -8.71
N ASP A 216 -13.59 26.64 -9.93
CA ASP A 216 -12.15 26.85 -10.16
C ASP A 216 -11.69 28.32 -10.43
N SER A 217 -12.61 29.29 -10.46
CA SER A 217 -12.28 30.64 -10.96
C SER A 217 -11.41 31.45 -9.98
N LEU A 218 -11.79 31.48 -8.70
CA LEU A 218 -11.04 32.24 -7.67
C LEU A 218 -9.68 31.60 -7.39
N VAL A 219 -9.66 30.26 -7.28
CA VAL A 219 -8.44 29.48 -7.08
C VAL A 219 -7.44 29.71 -8.22
N SER A 220 -7.92 29.70 -9.47
CA SER A 220 -7.07 29.98 -10.64
C SER A 220 -6.49 31.39 -10.65
N GLU A 221 -7.25 32.40 -10.21
CA GLU A 221 -6.75 33.79 -10.13
C GLU A 221 -5.69 33.97 -9.05
N ILE A 222 -5.91 33.40 -7.86
CA ILE A 222 -4.94 33.45 -6.76
C ILE A 222 -3.66 32.70 -7.16
N ALA A 223 -3.80 31.52 -7.79
CA ALA A 223 -2.67 30.73 -8.28
C ALA A 223 -1.84 31.51 -9.31
N LYS A 224 -2.48 32.17 -10.27
CA LYS A 224 -1.80 33.06 -11.23
C LYS A 224 -1.07 34.21 -10.54
N GLY A 225 -1.67 34.82 -9.52
CA GLY A 225 -1.02 35.86 -8.72
C GLY A 225 0.26 35.35 -8.05
N ILE A 226 0.22 34.16 -7.46
CA ILE A 226 1.39 33.53 -6.83
C ILE A 226 2.45 33.17 -7.89
N GLU A 227 2.02 32.73 -9.07
CA GLU A 227 2.93 32.45 -10.20
C GLU A 227 3.64 33.71 -10.70
N THR A 228 2.98 34.88 -10.69
CA THR A 228 3.66 36.16 -11.01
C THR A 228 4.72 36.55 -9.98
N LEU A 229 4.69 36.00 -8.77
CA LEU A 229 5.72 36.19 -7.74
C LEU A 229 6.90 35.22 -7.91
N GLY A 230 6.88 34.35 -8.92
CA GLY A 230 7.98 33.42 -9.25
C GLY A 230 7.87 32.03 -8.61
N TYR A 231 6.77 31.73 -7.93
CA TYR A 231 6.52 30.42 -7.35
C TYR A 231 5.69 29.54 -8.29
N LYS A 232 5.93 28.23 -8.29
CA LYS A 232 5.05 27.29 -9.02
C LYS A 232 3.93 26.85 -8.11
N THR A 233 2.72 26.72 -8.67
CA THR A 233 1.55 26.28 -7.91
C THR A 233 0.97 24.99 -8.48
N ARG A 234 0.26 24.25 -7.62
CA ARG A 234 -0.74 23.27 -8.05
C ARG A 234 -2.06 23.60 -7.38
N CYS A 235 -3.13 23.59 -8.17
CA CYS A 235 -4.48 23.84 -7.68
C CYS A 235 -5.21 22.52 -7.41
N ASN A 236 -6.26 22.57 -6.59
CA ASN A 236 -7.13 21.42 -6.29
C ASN A 236 -6.33 20.19 -5.82
N ILE A 237 -5.39 20.42 -4.90
CA ILE A 237 -4.53 19.37 -4.38
C ILE A 237 -5.34 18.56 -3.36
N GLY A 238 -5.46 17.26 -3.63
CA GLY A 238 -6.19 16.34 -2.78
C GLY A 238 -7.44 15.80 -3.44
N CYS A 239 -7.70 14.51 -3.23
CA CYS A 239 -8.86 13.82 -3.81
C CYS A 239 -10.10 13.77 -2.86
N SER A 240 -10.11 14.49 -1.73
CA SER A 240 -11.15 14.40 -0.69
C SER A 240 -12.16 15.57 -0.70
N GLN A 241 -13.15 15.57 0.21
CA GLN A 241 -14.06 16.71 0.44
C GLN A 241 -13.36 17.92 1.08
N PHE A 242 -12.15 17.72 1.64
CA PHE A 242 -11.22 18.78 1.98
C PHE A 242 -10.12 18.79 0.93
N ARG A 243 -10.18 19.78 0.04
CA ARG A 243 -9.13 20.06 -0.94
C ARG A 243 -8.27 21.18 -0.38
N MET A 244 -6.97 21.11 -0.62
CA MET A 244 -6.18 22.34 -0.60
C MET A 244 -6.40 23.02 -1.94
N ASP A 245 -6.93 24.23 -1.87
CA ASP A 245 -7.23 25.02 -3.05
C ASP A 245 -5.93 25.26 -3.84
N ILE A 246 -4.84 25.60 -3.14
CA ILE A 246 -3.53 25.87 -3.76
C ILE A 246 -2.39 25.33 -2.90
N GLY A 247 -1.45 24.59 -3.49
CA GLY A 247 -0.15 24.30 -2.90
C GLY A 247 0.97 24.97 -3.68
N ILE A 248 1.90 25.59 -2.95
CA ILE A 248 3.08 26.25 -3.49
C ILE A 248 4.23 25.24 -3.47
N ILE A 249 4.78 24.94 -4.64
CA ILE A 249 5.91 24.02 -4.79
C ILE A 249 7.16 24.66 -4.21
N ASP A 250 7.90 23.89 -3.42
CA ASP A 250 9.19 24.30 -2.88
C ASP A 250 10.21 24.48 -4.02
N PRO A 251 10.81 25.68 -4.20
CA PRO A 251 11.82 25.90 -5.22
C PRO A 251 13.12 25.11 -5.01
N GLU A 252 13.47 24.77 -3.77
CA GLU A 252 14.68 24.02 -3.42
C GLU A 252 14.48 22.51 -3.59
N ASN A 253 13.24 22.03 -3.40
CA ASN A 253 12.85 20.65 -3.62
C ASN A 253 11.51 20.56 -4.39
N PRO A 254 11.55 20.43 -5.73
CA PRO A 254 10.34 20.39 -6.55
C PRO A 254 9.38 19.22 -6.26
N GLU A 255 9.80 18.25 -5.45
CA GLU A 255 8.99 17.13 -4.98
C GLU A 255 8.28 17.42 -3.65
N THR A 256 8.38 18.63 -3.09
CA THR A 256 7.67 19.01 -1.85
C THR A 256 6.92 20.33 -1.99
N TYR A 257 6.01 20.60 -1.04
CA TYR A 257 5.29 21.87 -0.95
C TYR A 257 5.82 22.68 0.21
N ILE A 258 6.04 23.98 0.00
CA ILE A 258 6.48 24.91 1.04
C ILE A 258 5.31 25.53 1.80
N LEU A 259 4.14 25.64 1.14
CA LEU A 259 2.94 26.25 1.73
C LEU A 259 1.66 25.73 1.07
N GLY A 260 0.60 25.62 1.86
CA GLY A 260 -0.75 25.32 1.42
C GLY A 260 -1.73 26.44 1.76
N ILE A 261 -2.68 26.71 0.86
CA ILE A 261 -3.73 27.72 0.98
C ILE A 261 -5.08 27.02 0.79
N MET A 262 -6.03 27.34 1.68
CA MET A 262 -7.37 26.77 1.79
C MET A 262 -8.43 27.88 1.83
#